data_AF-A0AA43RIP4-F1
#
_entry.id   AF-A0AA43RIP4-F1
#
_cell.length_a   1.000
_cell.length_b   1.000
_cell.length_c   1.000
_cell.angle_alpha   90.00
_cell.angle_beta   90.00
_cell.angle_gamma   90.00
#
_symmetry.space_group_name_H-M   'P 1'
#
loop_
_entity.id
_entity.type
_entity.pdbx_description
1 polymer ?
#
loop_
_entity_poly.entity_id
_entity_poly.type
_entity_poly.pdbx_seq_one_letter_code
_entity_poly.pdbx_strand_id
1 'polypeptide(L)'
;MNLGIENEYQEFKAGLGQLDKGLKSLAAMLNKHGQAAVYFGVDDNGDVCGLSIGKDTLMDIRNRIRDTIDPRIYADIQEQTDDSGKKYIKVT
;
A
#
# COMPACT_ATOMS: atom_id res chain seq x y z
N MET A 1 16.34 2.41 2.52
CA MET A 1 15.56 2.22 3.77
C MET A 1 15.00 0.80 3.82
N ASN A 2 14.87 0.20 5.02
CA ASN A 2 14.14 -1.06 5.24
C ASN A 2 12.94 -0.78 6.17
N LEU A 3 11.76 -1.27 5.81
CA LEU A 3 10.49 -0.96 6.48
C LEU A 3 10.05 -2.04 7.49
N GLY A 4 10.91 -3.01 7.78
CA GLY A 4 10.63 -4.11 8.69
C GLY A 4 10.08 -5.34 7.96
N ILE A 5 9.19 -6.09 8.62
CA ILE A 5 8.64 -7.35 8.12
C ILE A 5 7.12 -7.31 8.03
N GLU A 6 6.52 -8.03 7.09
CA GLU A 6 5.07 -8.21 7.03
C GLU A 6 4.52 -8.83 8.32
N ASN A 7 3.33 -8.43 8.71
CA ASN A 7 2.62 -8.96 9.89
C ASN A 7 1.11 -8.75 9.75
N GLU A 8 0.36 -9.02 10.81
CA GLU A 8 -1.11 -8.94 10.79
C GLU A 8 -1.68 -7.51 10.65
N TYR A 9 -0.82 -6.50 10.70
CA TYR A 9 -1.16 -5.08 10.57
C TYR A 9 -0.46 -4.41 9.38
N GLN A 10 0.54 -5.03 8.77
CA GLN A 10 1.27 -4.48 7.63
C GLN A 10 1.55 -5.50 6.53
N GLU A 11 1.35 -5.07 5.28
CA GLU A 11 1.56 -5.87 4.08
C GLU A 11 2.45 -5.12 3.07
N PHE A 12 3.35 -5.83 2.41
CA PHE A 12 4.23 -5.29 1.38
C PHE A 12 3.88 -5.82 0.00
N LYS A 13 3.99 -4.96 -1.02
CA LYS A 13 3.81 -5.33 -2.42
C LYS A 13 4.86 -4.64 -3.26
N ALA A 14 5.63 -5.42 -4.01
CA ALA A 14 6.73 -4.91 -4.82
C ALA A 14 6.28 -3.91 -5.90
N GLY A 15 5.03 -4.01 -6.38
CA GLY A 15 4.52 -3.12 -7.42
C GLY A 15 3.00 -2.90 -7.40
N LEU A 16 2.55 -1.89 -8.15
CA LEU A 16 1.13 -1.59 -8.34
C LEU A 16 0.38 -2.63 -9.20
N GLY A 17 1.09 -3.51 -9.91
CA GLY A 17 0.48 -4.68 -10.54
C GLY A 17 -0.17 -5.65 -9.54
N GLN A 18 0.14 -5.51 -8.25
CA GLN A 18 -0.45 -6.28 -7.15
C GLN A 18 -1.49 -5.47 -6.36
N LEU A 19 -1.99 -4.34 -6.89
CA LEU A 19 -2.93 -3.45 -6.19
C LEU A 19 -4.12 -4.21 -5.60
N ASP A 20 -4.83 -5.01 -6.41
CA ASP A 20 -5.97 -5.82 -5.96
C ASP A 20 -5.62 -6.79 -4.81
N LYS A 21 -4.42 -7.40 -4.85
CA LYS A 21 -3.97 -8.28 -3.76
C LYS A 21 -3.67 -7.48 -2.49
N GLY A 22 -3.06 -6.29 -2.63
CA GLY A 22 -2.83 -5.37 -1.53
C GLY A 22 -4.14 -4.91 -0.89
N LEU A 23 -5.15 -4.53 -1.70
CA LEU A 23 -6.47 -4.11 -1.21
C LEU A 23 -7.23 -5.23 -0.52
N LYS A 24 -7.13 -6.47 -1.01
CA LYS A 24 -7.70 -7.63 -0.33
C LYS A 24 -7.08 -7.81 1.07
N SER A 25 -5.77 -7.61 1.18
CA SER A 25 -5.04 -7.69 2.45
C SER A 25 -5.41 -6.53 3.37
N LEU A 26 -5.54 -5.31 2.84
CA LEU A 26 -6.07 -4.14 3.56
C LEU A 26 -7.43 -4.44 4.19
N ALA A 27 -8.38 -4.95 3.39
CA ALA A 27 -9.72 -5.30 3.88
C ALA A 27 -9.68 -6.41 4.94
N ALA A 28 -8.86 -7.45 4.75
CA ALA A 28 -8.72 -8.54 5.71
C ALA A 28 -8.16 -8.05 7.07
N MET A 29 -7.12 -7.21 7.05
CA MET A 29 -6.52 -6.61 8.24
C MET A 29 -7.50 -5.67 8.94
N LEU A 30 -8.19 -4.80 8.19
CA LEU A 30 -9.23 -3.91 8.73
C LEU A 30 -10.36 -4.70 9.40
N ASN A 31 -10.83 -5.78 8.78
CA ASN A 31 -11.90 -6.61 9.34
C ASN A 31 -11.48 -7.32 10.62
N LYS A 32 -10.19 -7.68 10.76
CA LYS A 32 -9.69 -8.43 11.91
C LYS A 32 -9.24 -7.52 13.06
N HIS A 33 -8.57 -6.42 12.74
CA HIS A 33 -7.85 -5.58 13.70
C HIS A 33 -8.35 -4.12 13.75
N GLY A 34 -9.19 -3.70 12.80
CA GLY A 34 -9.64 -2.30 12.67
C GLY A 34 -8.54 -1.33 12.21
N GLN A 35 -7.34 -1.84 11.93
CA GLN A 35 -6.16 -1.09 11.49
C GLN A 35 -5.42 -1.90 10.45
N ALA A 36 -4.87 -1.22 9.44
CA ALA A 36 -4.11 -1.87 8.38
C ALA A 36 -3.13 -0.88 7.73
N ALA A 37 -2.00 -1.39 7.26
CA ALA A 37 -1.06 -0.64 6.45
C ALA A 37 -0.65 -1.48 5.23
N VAL A 38 -0.70 -0.91 4.03
CA VAL A 38 -0.18 -1.56 2.82
C VAL A 38 0.84 -0.65 2.16
N TYR A 39 2.00 -1.21 1.86
CA TYR A 39 3.08 -0.50 1.18
C TYR A 39 3.28 -1.05 -0.23
N PHE A 40 3.15 -0.19 -1.23
CA PHE A 40 3.45 -0.51 -2.63
C PHE A 40 4.81 0.04 -3.03
N GLY A 41 5.60 -0.75 -3.74
CA GLY A 41 7.00 -0.43 -4.06
C GLY A 41 8.00 -0.99 -3.07
N VAL A 42 7.59 -1.98 -2.26
CA VAL A 42 8.37 -2.59 -1.19
C VAL A 42 8.38 -4.10 -1.38
N ASP A 43 9.56 -4.71 -1.38
CA ASP A 43 9.73 -6.16 -1.47
C ASP A 43 9.24 -6.85 -0.20
N ASP A 44 9.02 -8.16 -0.26
CA ASP A 44 8.58 -8.98 0.88
C ASP A 44 9.61 -8.94 2.03
N ASN A 45 10.89 -8.64 1.73
CA ASN A 45 11.97 -8.45 2.71
C ASN A 45 11.98 -7.05 3.37
N GLY A 46 11.03 -6.18 3.03
CA GLY A 46 10.92 -4.81 3.56
C GLY A 46 11.78 -3.77 2.85
N ASP A 47 12.51 -4.16 1.81
CA ASP A 47 13.36 -3.26 1.03
C ASP A 47 12.57 -2.47 0.00
N VAL A 48 12.83 -1.17 -0.12
CA VAL A 48 12.18 -0.33 -1.12
C VAL A 48 12.75 -0.62 -2.51
N CYS A 49 11.90 -1.18 -3.38
CA CYS A 49 12.21 -1.47 -4.78
C CYS A 49 12.03 -0.24 -5.66
N GLY A 50 11.07 0.61 -5.32
CA GLY A 50 10.74 1.83 -6.06
C GLY A 50 9.57 1.66 -7.04
N LEU A 51 8.80 2.73 -7.23
CA LEU A 51 7.68 2.83 -8.16
C LEU A 51 7.86 3.99 -9.14
N SER A 52 7.37 3.78 -10.36
CA SER A 52 7.09 4.86 -11.31
C SER A 52 5.73 5.46 -11.00
N ILE A 53 5.71 6.53 -10.20
CA ILE A 53 4.47 7.22 -9.80
C ILE A 53 4.18 8.35 -10.80
N GLY A 54 3.04 8.23 -11.49
CA GLY A 54 2.50 9.25 -12.38
C GLY A 54 1.56 10.22 -11.67
N LYS A 55 1.04 11.21 -12.40
CA LYS A 55 0.14 12.24 -11.85
C LYS A 55 -1.17 11.66 -11.30
N ASP A 56 -1.68 10.60 -11.93
CA ASP A 56 -2.99 10.01 -11.60
C ASP A 56 -2.90 8.81 -10.65
N THR A 57 -1.68 8.31 -10.37
CA THR A 57 -1.48 7.06 -9.63
C THR A 57 -2.15 7.03 -8.26
N LEU A 58 -2.07 8.12 -7.48
CA LEU A 58 -2.74 8.20 -6.17
C LEU A 58 -4.27 8.22 -6.30
N MET A 59 -4.78 8.84 -7.36
CA MET A 59 -6.21 8.92 -7.64
C MET A 59 -6.76 7.56 -8.12
N ASP A 60 -6.00 6.83 -8.93
CA ASP A 60 -6.32 5.45 -9.34
C ASP A 60 -6.41 4.52 -8.13
N ILE A 61 -5.44 4.59 -7.21
CA ILE A 61 -5.46 3.81 -5.96
C ILE A 61 -6.68 4.17 -5.12
N ARG A 62 -6.99 5.46 -4.97
CA ARG A 62 -8.17 5.93 -4.22
C ARG A 62 -9.47 5.39 -4.82
N ASN A 63 -9.62 5.46 -6.14
CA ASN A 63 -10.79 4.94 -6.84
C ASN A 63 -10.89 3.42 -6.64
N ARG A 64 -9.78 2.69 -6.79
CA ARG A 64 -9.76 1.24 -6.58
C ARG A 64 -10.15 0.84 -5.16
N ILE A 65 -9.67 1.55 -4.13
CA ILE A 65 -10.09 1.34 -2.73
C ILE A 65 -11.60 1.52 -2.61
N ARG A 66 -12.13 2.63 -3.14
CA ARG A 66 -13.57 2.95 -3.10
C ARG A 66 -14.44 1.91 -3.81
N ASP A 67 -13.95 1.33 -4.90
CA ASP A 67 -14.68 0.35 -5.71
C ASP A 67 -14.60 -1.07 -5.13
N THR A 68 -13.57 -1.37 -4.33
CA THR A 68 -13.26 -2.72 -3.87
C THR A 68 -13.62 -2.97 -2.40
N ILE A 69 -13.56 -1.92 -1.56
CA ILE A 69 -13.77 -2.04 -0.11
C ILE A 69 -15.16 -1.49 0.27
N ASP A 70 -15.97 -2.35 0.89
CA ASP A 70 -17.28 -2.03 1.46
C ASP A 70 -17.38 -2.55 2.91
N PRO A 71 -17.90 -1.75 3.87
CA PRO A 71 -18.31 -0.35 3.73
C PRO A 71 -17.13 0.57 3.36
N ARG A 72 -17.44 1.70 2.72
CA ARG A 72 -16.40 2.64 2.27
C ARG A 72 -15.56 3.15 3.45
N ILE A 73 -14.25 3.12 3.27
CA ILE A 73 -13.27 3.65 4.21
C ILE A 73 -12.65 4.96 3.71
N TYR A 74 -12.18 5.77 4.64
CA TYR A 74 -11.33 6.93 4.36
C TYR A 74 -9.88 6.53 4.59
N ALA A 75 -9.24 5.94 3.57
CA ALA A 75 -7.83 5.60 3.62
C ALA A 75 -6.95 6.83 3.35
N ASP A 76 -5.88 6.95 4.14
CA ASP A 76 -4.80 7.89 3.89
C ASP A 76 -3.82 7.26 2.90
N ILE A 77 -3.50 7.99 1.82
CA ILE A 77 -2.64 7.49 0.73
C ILE A 77 -1.51 8.49 0.55
N GLN A 78 -0.28 8.07 0.84
CA GLN A 78 0.90 8.92 0.83
C GLN A 78 1.95 8.39 -0.13
N GLU A 79 2.45 9.25 -1.02
CA GLU A 79 3.73 9.02 -1.69
C GLU A 79 4.85 9.31 -0.69
N GLN A 80 5.78 8.38 -0.55
CA GLN A 80 6.99 8.53 0.24
C GLN A 80 8.22 8.23 -0.63
N THR A 81 9.36 8.75 -0.21
CA THR A 81 10.65 8.56 -0.89
C THR A 81 11.67 8.10 0.13
N ASP A 82 12.42 7.06 -0.20
CA ASP A 82 13.50 6.55 0.64
C ASP A 82 14.80 7.39 0.48
N ASP A 83 15.79 7.12 1.32
CA ASP A 83 17.08 7.84 1.29
C ASP A 83 17.84 7.71 -0.04
N SER A 84 17.54 6.69 -0.84
CA SER A 84 18.14 6.46 -2.17
C SER A 84 17.35 7.13 -3.30
N GLY A 85 16.28 7.85 -2.97
CA GLY A 85 15.40 8.51 -3.95
C GLY A 85 14.33 7.59 -4.55
N LYS A 86 14.17 6.37 -4.04
CA LYS A 86 13.15 5.44 -4.54
C LYS A 86 11.79 5.79 -3.95
N LYS A 87 10.79 5.91 -4.82
CA LYS A 87 9.42 6.24 -4.41
C LYS A 87 8.62 4.99 -4.06
N TYR A 88 7.78 5.08 -3.05
CA TYR A 88 6.84 4.05 -2.67
C TYR A 88 5.53 4.69 -2.16
N ILE A 89 4.46 3.92 -2.06
CA ILE A 89 3.15 4.42 -1.63
C ILE A 89 2.74 3.68 -0.37
N LYS A 90 2.34 4.43 0.66
CA LYS A 90 1.77 3.91 1.89
C LYS A 90 0.26 4.17 1.91
N VAL A 91 -0.52 3.14 2.21
CA VAL A 91 -1.97 3.20 2.40
C VAL A 91 -2.29 2.77 3.83
N THR A 92 -3.04 3.57 4.59
CA THR A 92 -3.48 3.28 5.97
C THR A 92 -4.91 3.69 6.23
#